data_AF-A0A2E4HCA3-F1
#
_entry.id   AF-A0A2E4HCA3-F1
#
_cell.length_a   1.000
_cell.length_b   1.000
_cell.length_c   1.000
_cell.angle_alpha   90.00
_cell.angle_beta   90.00
_cell.angle_gamma   90.00
#
_symmetry.space_group_name_H-M   'P 1'
#
loop_
_entity.id
_entity.type
_entity.pdbx_description
1 polymer ?
#
loop_
_entity_poly.entity_id
_entity_poly.type
_entity_poly.pdbx_seq_one_letter_code
_entity_poly.pdbx_strand_id
1 'polypeptide(L)'
;MKTIITAFILICTFVTTIYANDNNQHYLQIVLNDGVDISYPPNTGFVLQDESGSAILNPSRLKELKSYTVSKAVTLFVFPTYKSEPDVYEITSGVLYMKPAQYYKKNQQPARLDTYKNMSSNGISLLRKRFFDYDTKTGYDTSLEFSNDVVFYYRDGKAEAWQNGKTLEIEGKYLIKTTAGTLKISYNPTNKEFWYVFEKN
;
A
#
# COMPACT_ATOMS: atom_id res chain seq x y z
N MET A 1 25.87 38.44 -35.73
CA MET A 1 24.83 37.44 -35.43
C MET A 1 25.43 36.05 -35.56
N LYS A 2 25.63 35.33 -34.45
CA LYS A 2 25.98 33.90 -34.44
C LYS A 2 25.20 33.25 -33.30
N THR A 3 24.15 32.53 -33.65
CA THR A 3 23.31 31.75 -32.73
C THR A 3 23.99 30.41 -32.48
N ILE A 4 24.42 30.16 -31.24
CA ILE A 4 24.93 28.87 -30.80
C ILE A 4 23.73 28.09 -30.25
N ILE A 5 23.28 27.08 -30.99
CA ILE A 5 22.25 26.13 -30.55
C ILE A 5 22.96 25.03 -29.78
N THR A 6 22.90 25.10 -28.45
CA THR A 6 23.45 24.07 -27.57
C THR A 6 22.41 22.96 -27.41
N ALA A 7 22.63 21.82 -28.06
CA ALA A 7 21.82 20.63 -27.91
C ALA A 7 22.15 19.93 -26.59
N PHE A 8 21.19 19.92 -25.66
CA PHE A 8 21.29 19.21 -24.38
C PHE A 8 20.66 17.82 -24.55
N ILE A 9 21.47 16.82 -24.87
CA ILE A 9 21.04 15.41 -24.90
C ILE A 9 21.20 14.87 -23.47
N LEU A 10 20.09 14.86 -22.72
CA LEU A 10 20.03 14.23 -21.41
C LEU A 10 19.94 12.71 -21.58
N ILE A 11 21.07 12.03 -21.37
CA ILE A 11 21.17 10.58 -21.33
C ILE A 11 20.47 10.09 -20.05
N CYS A 12 19.21 9.66 -20.18
CA CYS A 12 18.52 8.88 -19.15
C CYS A 12 19.05 7.44 -19.16
N THR A 13 20.18 7.20 -18.50
CA THR A 13 20.59 5.85 -18.13
C THR A 13 19.63 5.31 -17.08
N PHE A 14 18.72 4.45 -17.51
CA PHE A 14 17.83 3.68 -16.67
C PHE A 14 18.67 2.64 -15.92
N VAL A 15 19.22 3.02 -14.77
CA VAL A 15 19.91 2.11 -13.86
C VAL A 15 18.86 1.20 -13.24
N THR A 16 18.68 0.02 -13.81
CA THR A 16 17.89 -1.06 -13.19
C THR A 16 18.69 -1.59 -12.01
N THR A 17 18.51 -1.02 -10.83
CA THR A 17 19.01 -1.59 -9.59
C THR A 17 18.29 -2.91 -9.35
N ILE A 18 19.09 -3.99 -9.28
CA ILE A 18 18.65 -5.30 -8.86
C ILE A 18 18.27 -5.18 -7.37
N TYR A 19 16.98 -5.24 -7.06
CA TYR A 19 16.50 -5.29 -5.68
C TYR A 19 16.89 -6.64 -5.09
N ALA A 20 17.97 -6.67 -4.30
CA ALA A 20 18.24 -7.77 -3.40
C ALA A 20 17.04 -7.90 -2.45
N ASN A 21 16.48 -9.11 -2.38
CA ASN A 21 15.28 -9.41 -1.60
C ASN A 21 15.64 -9.43 -0.11
N ASP A 22 15.79 -8.25 0.50
CA ASP A 22 16.02 -8.11 1.93
C ASP A 22 14.70 -8.45 2.65
N ASN A 23 14.69 -9.58 3.37
CA ASN A 23 13.55 -10.03 4.17
C ASN A 23 13.20 -9.06 5.31
N ASN A 24 14.00 -8.00 5.53
CA ASN A 24 13.70 -6.91 6.44
C ASN A 24 12.86 -5.83 5.76
N GLN A 25 11.66 -6.19 5.34
CA GLN A 25 10.72 -5.20 4.82
C GLN A 25 10.31 -4.24 5.94
N HIS A 26 10.36 -2.94 5.67
CA HIS A 26 9.91 -1.91 6.59
C HIS A 26 8.71 -1.18 5.99
N TYR A 27 7.84 -0.68 6.85
CA TYR A 27 6.65 0.07 6.48
C TYR A 27 6.71 1.47 7.07
N LEU A 28 6.13 2.44 6.34
CA LEU A 28 6.04 3.83 6.79
C LEU A 28 4.81 3.97 7.68
N GLN A 29 5.00 4.57 8.85
CA GLN A 29 3.92 4.99 9.73
C GLN A 29 4.02 6.49 10.01
N ILE A 30 2.89 7.18 10.00
CA ILE A 30 2.76 8.61 10.28
C ILE A 30 1.82 8.75 11.47
N VAL A 31 2.30 9.38 12.53
CA VAL A 31 1.51 9.68 13.73
C VAL A 31 1.40 11.19 13.84
N LEU A 32 0.19 11.72 13.65
CA LEU A 32 -0.12 13.15 13.74
C LEU A 32 -0.52 13.53 15.17
N ASN A 33 -0.40 14.81 15.51
CA ASN A 33 -0.65 15.30 16.87
C ASN A 33 -2.12 15.21 17.32
N ASP A 34 -3.07 15.10 16.39
CA ASP A 34 -4.48 14.86 16.66
C ASP A 34 -4.79 13.37 16.95
N GLY A 35 -3.76 12.51 16.96
CA GLY A 35 -3.89 11.08 17.21
C GLY A 35 -4.20 10.25 15.96
N VAL A 36 -4.24 10.87 14.77
CA VAL A 36 -4.39 10.15 13.51
C VAL A 36 -3.13 9.33 13.21
N ASP A 37 -3.33 8.03 12.98
CA ASP A 37 -2.28 7.05 12.65
C ASP A 37 -2.52 6.51 11.24
N ILE A 38 -1.56 6.75 10.35
CA ILE A 38 -1.62 6.35 8.94
C ILE A 38 -0.43 5.44 8.66
N SER A 39 -0.71 4.25 8.14
CA SER A 39 0.32 3.27 7.80
C SER A 39 0.28 2.94 6.31
N TYR A 40 1.45 2.90 5.69
CA TYR A 40 1.64 2.51 4.31
C TYR A 40 2.36 1.18 4.21
N PRO A 41 2.04 0.31 3.24
CA PRO A 41 2.68 -0.99 3.10
C PRO A 41 4.19 -0.86 2.82
N PRO A 42 4.96 -1.94 3.01
CA PRO A 42 6.36 -1.95 2.61
C PRO A 42 6.59 -1.57 1.14
N ASN A 43 7.80 -1.05 0.87
CA ASN A 43 8.21 -0.53 -0.43
C ASN A 43 7.46 0.72 -0.90
N THR A 44 6.75 1.40 0.01
CA THR A 44 6.19 2.73 -0.26
C THR A 44 7.31 3.76 -0.32
N GLY A 45 7.40 4.49 -1.44
CA GLY A 45 8.30 5.64 -1.56
C GLY A 45 7.72 6.85 -0.84
N PHE A 46 8.57 7.76 -0.36
CA PHE A 46 8.11 9.07 0.12
C PHE A 46 9.21 10.12 0.04
N VAL A 47 8.84 11.39 0.07
CA VAL A 47 9.75 12.52 0.23
C VAL A 47 9.09 13.52 1.18
N LEU A 48 9.84 13.95 2.20
CA LEU A 48 9.44 15.06 3.07
C LEU A 48 10.16 16.32 2.59
N GLN A 49 9.42 17.37 2.32
CA GLN A 49 9.93 18.67 1.91
C GLN A 49 9.66 19.73 2.97
N ASP A 50 10.61 20.64 3.16
CA ASP A 50 10.37 21.84 3.96
C ASP A 50 9.55 22.89 3.17
N GLU A 51 9.27 24.02 3.80
CA GLU A 51 8.51 25.14 3.21
C GLU A 51 9.16 25.72 1.93
N SER A 52 10.45 25.49 1.71
CA SER A 52 11.16 25.91 0.49
C SER A 52 11.03 24.91 -0.67
N GLY A 53 10.39 23.76 -0.42
CA GLY A 53 10.34 22.63 -1.36
C GLY A 53 11.60 21.76 -1.34
N SER A 54 12.53 21.99 -0.41
CA SER A 54 13.77 21.24 -0.32
C SER A 54 13.53 19.89 0.37
N ALA A 55 14.01 18.80 -0.23
CA ALA A 55 13.86 17.46 0.34
C ALA A 55 14.75 17.30 1.59
N ILE A 56 14.13 17.08 2.74
CA ILE A 56 14.80 16.92 4.04
C ILE A 56 14.82 15.47 4.54
N LEU A 57 13.88 14.64 4.10
CA LEU A 57 13.78 13.23 4.50
C LEU A 57 13.31 12.35 3.34
N ASN A 58 13.83 11.13 3.30
CA ASN A 58 13.49 10.08 2.34
C ASN A 58 13.55 8.69 3.04
N PRO A 59 13.17 7.58 2.37
CA PRO A 59 13.08 6.28 3.01
C PRO A 59 14.41 5.79 3.57
N SER A 60 15.52 5.97 2.84
CA SER A 60 16.86 5.55 3.27
C SER A 60 17.27 6.26 4.56
N ARG A 61 17.12 7.59 4.60
CA ARG A 61 17.46 8.40 5.77
C ARG A 61 16.55 8.08 6.97
N LEU A 62 15.25 7.87 6.76
CA LEU A 62 14.35 7.52 7.85
C LEU A 62 14.60 6.09 8.36
N LYS A 63 15.01 5.15 7.50
CA LYS A 63 15.41 3.79 7.94
C LYS A 63 16.61 3.83 8.89
N GLU A 64 17.57 4.71 8.63
CA GLU A 64 18.72 4.95 9.53
C GLU A 64 18.29 5.61 10.84
N LEU A 65 17.44 6.63 10.78
CA LEU A 65 16.95 7.37 11.97
C LEU A 65 15.92 6.60 12.80
N LYS A 66 15.22 5.63 12.21
CA LYS A 66 14.06 4.87 12.72
C LYS A 66 12.80 5.72 12.98
N SER A 67 12.97 6.95 13.44
CA SER A 67 11.91 7.93 13.63
C SER A 67 12.36 9.35 13.29
N TYR A 68 11.43 10.21 12.89
CA TYR A 68 11.67 11.61 12.62
C TYR A 68 10.51 12.47 13.16
N THR A 69 10.83 13.38 14.09
CA THR A 69 9.85 14.31 14.66
C THR A 69 9.76 15.57 13.79
N VAL A 70 8.55 15.90 13.36
CA VAL A 70 8.24 17.12 12.64
C VAL A 70 7.96 18.24 13.65
N SER A 71 8.83 19.24 13.67
CA SER A 71 8.72 20.43 14.54
C SER A 71 8.48 21.74 13.78
N LYS A 72 8.47 21.69 12.45
CA LYS A 72 8.17 22.79 11.54
C LYS A 72 7.21 22.30 10.46
N ALA A 73 6.47 23.21 9.84
CA ALA A 73 5.59 22.84 8.73
C ALA A 73 6.40 22.22 7.58
N VAL A 74 5.91 21.09 7.07
CA VAL A 74 6.52 20.31 5.99
C VAL A 74 5.43 19.73 5.11
N THR A 75 5.78 19.40 3.88
CA THR A 75 4.90 18.65 2.96
C THR A 75 5.46 17.24 2.77
N LEU A 76 4.65 16.23 3.08
CA LEU A 76 4.98 14.83 2.85
C LEU A 76 4.28 14.34 1.59
N PHE A 77 5.06 13.91 0.61
CA PHE A 77 4.59 13.19 -0.56
C PHE A 77 4.84 11.70 -0.36
N VAL A 78 3.79 10.90 -0.38
CA VAL A 78 3.88 9.44 -0.28
C VAL A 78 3.49 8.84 -1.63
N PHE A 79 4.26 7.87 -2.10
CA PHE A 79 4.11 7.22 -3.42
C PHE A 79 3.82 5.73 -3.22
N PRO A 80 2.57 5.34 -2.93
CA PRO A 80 2.22 3.95 -2.74
C PRO A 80 2.27 3.19 -4.08
N THR A 81 2.71 1.94 -4.06
CA THR A 81 2.85 1.13 -5.28
C THR A 81 1.52 0.71 -5.93
N TYR A 82 0.40 0.93 -5.23
CA TYR A 82 -0.93 0.52 -5.68
C TYR A 82 -1.75 1.64 -6.34
N LYS A 83 -1.22 2.86 -6.45
CA LYS A 83 -1.87 3.97 -7.17
C LYS A 83 -0.83 4.87 -7.86
N SER A 84 -1.24 5.60 -8.89
CA SER A 84 -0.36 6.44 -9.70
C SER A 84 -0.09 7.82 -9.10
N GLU A 85 -1.06 8.36 -8.36
CA GLU A 85 -0.97 9.69 -7.74
C GLU A 85 -0.46 9.59 -6.30
N PRO A 86 0.41 10.51 -5.86
CA PRO A 86 0.89 10.53 -4.48
C PRO A 86 -0.21 10.91 -3.50
N ASP A 87 -0.12 10.42 -2.27
CA ASP A 87 -0.78 11.06 -1.13
C ASP A 87 0.06 12.27 -0.71
N VAL A 88 -0.60 13.40 -0.46
CA VAL A 88 0.04 14.64 -0.05
C VAL A 88 -0.49 15.05 1.31
N TYR A 89 0.41 15.27 2.26
CA TYR A 89 0.09 15.71 3.62
C TYR A 89 0.84 16.98 3.97
N GLU A 90 0.12 18.00 4.39
CA GLU A 90 0.69 19.15 5.07
C GLU A 90 0.78 18.82 6.57
N ILE A 91 2.00 18.65 7.07
CA ILE A 91 2.25 18.24 8.45
C ILE A 91 2.87 19.41 9.19
N THR A 92 2.13 19.99 10.13
CA THR A 92 2.66 21.05 11.02
C THR A 92 3.39 20.44 12.22
N SER A 93 2.99 19.24 12.64
CA SER A 93 3.57 18.53 13.77
C SER A 93 3.18 17.04 13.77
N GLY A 94 4.08 16.18 14.23
CA GLY A 94 3.88 14.73 14.28
C GLY A 94 5.20 13.95 14.28
N VAL A 95 5.12 12.63 14.14
CA VAL A 95 6.28 11.74 14.06
C VAL A 95 6.11 10.74 12.93
N LEU A 96 7.13 10.63 12.09
CA LEU A 96 7.24 9.60 11.06
C LEU A 96 8.09 8.45 11.61
N TYR A 97 7.69 7.21 11.37
CA TYR A 97 8.43 6.01 11.76
C TYR A 97 8.69 5.13 10.55
N MET A 98 9.84 4.46 10.57
CA MET A 98 10.14 3.33 9.70
C MET A 98 10.15 2.06 10.54
N LYS A 99 9.04 1.32 10.52
CA LYS A 99 8.86 0.14 11.38
C LYS A 99 9.17 -1.14 10.61
N PRO A 100 9.82 -2.14 11.23
CA PRO A 100 9.97 -3.44 10.60
C PRO A 100 8.59 -4.09 10.44
N ALA A 101 8.33 -4.69 9.28
CA ALA A 101 7.17 -5.53 9.09
C ALA A 101 7.37 -6.81 9.93
N GLN A 102 6.53 -6.98 10.94
CA GLN A 102 6.53 -8.22 11.71
C GLN A 102 5.83 -9.30 10.88
N TYR A 103 6.60 -10.11 10.17
CA TYR A 103 6.08 -11.33 9.57
C TYR A 103 5.72 -12.30 10.69
N TYR A 104 4.42 -12.49 10.94
CA TYR A 104 3.96 -13.60 11.76
C TYR A 104 4.32 -14.89 11.03
N LYS A 105 5.33 -15.62 11.54
CA LYS A 105 5.61 -16.99 11.09
C LYS A 105 4.43 -17.88 11.48
N LYS A 106 3.41 -17.96 10.63
CA LYS A 106 2.29 -18.87 10.82
C LYS A 106 2.79 -20.28 10.45
N ASN A 107 2.95 -21.13 11.46
CA ASN A 107 3.22 -22.55 11.25
C ASN A 107 2.15 -23.12 10.31
N GLN A 108 2.61 -23.69 9.18
CA GLN A 108 1.76 -24.25 8.14
C GLN A 108 1.00 -25.45 8.71
N GLN A 109 -0.27 -25.26 9.05
CA GLN A 109 -1.24 -26.35 9.16
C GLN A 109 -2.23 -26.26 8.00
N PRO A 110 -2.68 -27.42 7.46
CA PRO A 110 -3.56 -27.47 6.31
C PRO A 110 -4.88 -26.74 6.60
N ALA A 111 -5.42 -26.13 5.54
CA ALA A 111 -6.58 -25.24 5.56
C ALA A 111 -7.80 -25.87 6.26
N ARG A 112 -7.97 -25.55 7.54
CA ARG A 112 -9.29 -25.59 8.16
C ARG A 112 -10.04 -24.34 7.75
N LEU A 113 -11.35 -24.50 7.53
CA LEU A 113 -12.29 -23.41 7.38
C LEU A 113 -12.34 -22.66 8.71
N ASP A 114 -11.33 -21.82 8.96
CA ASP A 114 -11.20 -21.09 10.21
C ASP A 114 -12.34 -20.07 10.27
N THR A 115 -13.24 -20.24 11.24
CA THR A 115 -14.22 -19.22 11.62
C THR A 115 -13.44 -18.01 12.13
N TYR A 116 -13.17 -17.05 11.24
CA TYR A 116 -12.33 -15.91 11.56
C TYR A 116 -13.03 -14.98 12.56
N LYS A 117 -12.26 -14.53 13.55
CA LYS A 117 -12.59 -13.42 14.45
C LYS A 117 -13.02 -12.23 13.59
N ASN A 118 -14.25 -11.76 13.76
CA ASN A 118 -14.92 -10.74 12.92
C ASN A 118 -14.00 -9.55 12.60
N MET A 119 -13.30 -9.60 11.46
CA MET A 119 -12.72 -8.40 10.88
C MET A 119 -13.90 -7.60 10.34
N SER A 120 -14.07 -6.38 10.85
CA SER A 120 -15.07 -5.44 10.39
C SER A 120 -14.42 -4.07 10.26
N SER A 121 -14.65 -3.39 9.15
CA SER A 121 -14.22 -2.00 8.93
C SER A 121 -15.45 -1.19 8.55
N ASN A 122 -15.79 -0.17 9.34
CA ASN A 122 -16.92 0.72 9.09
C ASN A 122 -18.26 0.01 8.78
N GLY A 123 -18.52 -1.11 9.46
CA GLY A 123 -19.75 -1.91 9.30
C GLY A 123 -19.69 -2.96 8.17
N ILE A 124 -18.59 -3.03 7.42
CA ILE A 124 -18.36 -4.07 6.41
C ILE A 124 -17.48 -5.16 6.98
N SER A 125 -18.01 -6.38 7.06
CA SER A 125 -17.29 -7.57 7.52
C SER A 125 -16.91 -8.49 6.37
N LEU A 126 -15.82 -9.23 6.55
CA LEU A 126 -15.45 -10.33 5.65
C LEU A 126 -16.28 -11.57 6.01
N LEU A 127 -17.14 -12.01 5.10
CA LEU A 127 -18.01 -13.18 5.28
C LEU A 127 -17.29 -14.48 4.94
N ARG A 128 -16.57 -14.51 3.81
CA ARG A 128 -15.83 -15.70 3.38
C ARG A 128 -14.48 -15.32 2.81
N LYS A 129 -13.53 -16.24 2.98
CA LYS A 129 -12.18 -16.16 2.41
C LYS A 129 -11.75 -17.54 1.95
N ARG A 130 -11.27 -17.62 0.72
CA ARG A 130 -10.70 -18.84 0.15
C ARG A 130 -9.36 -18.53 -0.50
N PHE A 131 -8.41 -19.43 -0.33
CA PHE A 131 -7.17 -19.45 -1.10
C PHE A 131 -7.18 -20.70 -1.97
N PHE A 132 -6.66 -20.59 -3.18
CA PHE A 132 -6.51 -21.72 -4.08
C PHE A 132 -5.07 -22.23 -4.06
N ASP A 133 -4.74 -23.14 -4.97
CA ASP A 133 -3.40 -23.71 -5.07
C ASP A 133 -2.36 -22.66 -5.47
N TYR A 134 -1.10 -22.95 -5.14
CA TYR A 134 0.01 -22.07 -5.45
C TYR A 134 0.43 -22.22 -6.90
N ASP A 135 0.49 -21.11 -7.63
CA ASP A 135 1.19 -21.01 -8.91
C ASP A 135 2.57 -20.36 -8.71
N THR A 136 3.60 -20.88 -9.38
CA THR A 136 4.97 -20.39 -9.20
C THR A 136 5.22 -19.01 -9.80
N LYS A 137 4.37 -18.56 -10.73
CA LYS A 137 4.46 -17.25 -11.40
C LYS A 137 3.58 -16.21 -10.71
N THR A 138 2.36 -16.59 -10.31
CA THR A 138 1.35 -15.64 -9.80
C THR A 138 1.08 -15.75 -8.32
N GLY A 139 1.60 -16.79 -7.65
CA GLY A 139 1.38 -17.07 -6.24
C GLY A 139 0.04 -17.76 -5.99
N TYR A 140 -0.52 -17.56 -4.79
CA TYR A 140 -1.84 -18.05 -4.43
C TYR A 140 -2.93 -17.14 -5.03
N ASP A 141 -3.95 -17.75 -5.60
CA ASP A 141 -5.19 -17.04 -5.91
C ASP A 141 -6.07 -16.91 -4.65
N THR A 142 -6.97 -15.92 -4.63
CA THR A 142 -7.92 -15.74 -3.52
C THR A 142 -9.31 -15.32 -3.96
N SER A 143 -10.30 -15.66 -3.14
CA SER A 143 -11.68 -15.22 -3.20
C SER A 143 -12.08 -14.65 -1.85
N LEU A 144 -12.61 -13.43 -1.82
CA LEU A 144 -13.04 -12.72 -0.62
C LEU A 144 -14.47 -12.25 -0.81
N GLU A 145 -15.38 -12.64 0.08
CA GLU A 145 -16.79 -12.23 0.08
C GLU A 145 -17.04 -11.33 1.29
N PHE A 146 -17.62 -10.15 1.08
CA PHE A 146 -17.90 -9.14 2.10
C PHE A 146 -19.40 -8.96 2.34
N SER A 147 -19.76 -8.40 3.49
CA SER A 147 -21.15 -8.25 3.94
C SER A 147 -21.99 -7.23 3.17
N ASN A 148 -21.38 -6.45 2.27
CA ASN A 148 -22.04 -5.54 1.34
C ASN A 148 -22.13 -6.13 -0.08
N ASP A 149 -22.13 -7.45 -0.18
CA ASP A 149 -22.22 -8.21 -1.44
C ASP A 149 -21.05 -8.02 -2.40
N VAL A 150 -19.96 -7.39 -1.94
CA VAL A 150 -18.72 -7.31 -2.71
C VAL A 150 -18.04 -8.68 -2.69
N VAL A 151 -17.69 -9.16 -3.87
CA VAL A 151 -16.84 -10.33 -4.09
C VAL A 151 -15.58 -9.85 -4.79
N PHE A 152 -14.42 -10.13 -4.20
CA PHE A 152 -13.12 -9.86 -4.78
C PHE A 152 -12.43 -11.17 -5.13
N TYR A 153 -11.87 -11.23 -6.33
CA TYR A 153 -10.99 -12.30 -6.79
C TYR A 153 -9.61 -11.75 -7.12
N TYR A 154 -8.59 -12.49 -6.70
CA TYR A 154 -7.26 -12.41 -7.28
C TYR A 154 -6.98 -13.74 -7.97
N ARG A 155 -6.88 -13.74 -9.30
CA ARG A 155 -6.68 -14.94 -10.10
C ARG A 155 -5.70 -14.69 -11.23
N ASP A 156 -4.76 -15.61 -11.44
CA ASP A 156 -3.79 -15.54 -12.53
C ASP A 156 -3.04 -14.19 -12.56
N GLY A 157 -2.74 -13.65 -11.37
CA GLY A 157 -2.04 -12.38 -11.20
C GLY A 157 -2.90 -11.12 -11.35
N LYS A 158 -4.22 -11.25 -11.54
CA LYS A 158 -5.16 -10.15 -11.80
C LYS A 158 -6.23 -10.05 -10.72
N ALA A 159 -6.62 -8.81 -10.41
CA ALA A 159 -7.70 -8.50 -9.49
C ALA A 159 -9.00 -8.24 -10.26
N GLU A 160 -10.09 -8.81 -9.79
CA GLU A 160 -11.44 -8.60 -10.31
C GLU A 160 -12.41 -8.47 -9.13
N ALA A 161 -13.46 -7.66 -9.29
CA ALA A 161 -14.43 -7.44 -8.23
C ALA A 161 -15.85 -7.30 -8.79
N TRP A 162 -16.82 -7.75 -8.02
CA TRP A 162 -18.24 -7.65 -8.33
C TRP A 162 -19.01 -7.22 -7.10
N GLN A 163 -20.13 -6.56 -7.30
CA GLN A 163 -21.13 -6.31 -6.27
C GLN A 163 -22.51 -6.55 -6.86
N ASN A 164 -23.32 -7.38 -6.20
CA ASN A 164 -24.65 -7.74 -6.69
C ASN A 164 -24.64 -8.26 -8.15
N GLY A 165 -23.62 -9.05 -8.50
CA GLY A 165 -23.44 -9.61 -9.84
C GLY A 165 -22.95 -8.63 -10.92
N LYS A 166 -22.71 -7.35 -10.58
CA LYS A 166 -22.15 -6.35 -11.50
C LYS A 166 -20.66 -6.19 -11.26
N THR A 167 -19.87 -6.16 -12.34
CA THR A 167 -18.43 -5.88 -12.25
C THR A 167 -18.21 -4.48 -11.69
N LEU A 168 -17.26 -4.36 -10.76
CA LEU A 168 -16.81 -3.09 -10.21
C LEU A 168 -15.48 -2.68 -10.85
N GLU A 169 -15.29 -1.37 -10.96
CA GLU A 169 -14.01 -0.80 -11.36
C GLU A 169 -13.00 -0.94 -10.20
N ILE A 170 -11.77 -1.36 -10.55
CA ILE A 170 -10.65 -1.42 -9.62
C ILE A 170 -9.63 -0.37 -10.05
N GLU A 171 -9.42 0.63 -9.20
CA GLU A 171 -8.34 1.59 -9.38
C GLU A 171 -7.03 1.00 -8.85
N GLY A 172 -6.01 1.04 -9.71
CA GLY A 172 -4.72 0.41 -9.42
C GLY A 172 -4.85 -1.11 -9.30
N LYS A 173 -4.49 -1.67 -8.15
CA LYS A 173 -4.59 -3.12 -7.92
C LYS A 173 -5.73 -3.55 -7.02
N TYR A 174 -6.18 -2.68 -6.10
CA TYR A 174 -6.99 -3.12 -4.97
C TYR A 174 -7.97 -2.07 -4.41
N LEU A 175 -8.16 -0.94 -5.09
CA LEU A 175 -9.14 0.08 -4.68
C LEU A 175 -10.45 -0.17 -5.43
N ILE A 176 -11.48 -0.62 -4.72
CA ILE A 176 -12.75 -1.03 -5.33
C ILE A 176 -13.81 -0.01 -4.95
N LYS A 177 -14.35 0.70 -5.95
CA LYS A 177 -15.46 1.63 -5.75
C LYS A 177 -16.77 0.86 -5.66
N THR A 178 -17.51 1.07 -4.58
CA THR A 178 -18.81 0.45 -4.32
C THR A 178 -19.89 1.54 -4.23
N THR A 179 -21.16 1.15 -4.21
CA THR A 179 -22.25 2.13 -4.00
C THR A 179 -22.23 2.81 -2.63
N ALA A 180 -21.62 2.18 -1.62
CA ALA A 180 -21.63 2.63 -0.24
C ALA A 180 -20.31 3.28 0.23
N GLY A 181 -19.29 3.30 -0.62
CA GLY A 181 -17.93 3.67 -0.22
C GLY A 181 -16.84 3.04 -1.06
N THR A 182 -15.60 3.17 -0.60
CA THR A 182 -14.41 2.57 -1.21
C THR A 182 -13.88 1.43 -0.36
N LEU A 183 -13.76 0.24 -0.95
CA LEU A 183 -13.13 -0.91 -0.31
C LEU A 183 -11.65 -0.97 -0.75
N LYS A 184 -10.75 -0.76 0.20
CA LYS A 184 -9.30 -0.84 0.01
C LYS A 184 -8.84 -2.23 0.43
N ILE A 185 -8.39 -3.03 -0.51
CA ILE A 185 -7.83 -4.36 -0.25
C ILE A 185 -6.31 -4.27 -0.32
N SER A 186 -5.62 -5.13 0.41
CA SER A 186 -4.21 -5.41 0.18
C SER A 186 -4.02 -6.90 0.29
N TYR A 187 -3.49 -7.49 -0.77
CA TYR A 187 -3.26 -8.93 -0.84
C TYR A 187 -1.84 -9.23 -1.29
N ASN A 188 -1.18 -10.14 -0.58
CA ASN A 188 0.12 -10.69 -0.95
C ASN A 188 -0.06 -12.16 -1.40
N PRO A 189 0.03 -12.44 -2.71
CA PRO A 189 -0.17 -13.78 -3.25
C PRO A 189 0.96 -14.73 -2.88
N THR A 190 2.13 -14.28 -2.42
CA THR A 190 3.23 -15.17 -2.03
C THR A 190 2.94 -15.89 -0.71
N ASN A 191 2.30 -15.22 0.24
CA ASN A 191 2.18 -15.70 1.62
C ASN A 191 0.74 -15.71 2.17
N LYS A 192 -0.26 -15.38 1.34
CA LYS A 192 -1.69 -15.32 1.72
C LYS A 192 -2.03 -14.21 2.71
N GLU A 193 -1.13 -13.26 2.97
CA GLU A 193 -1.42 -12.12 3.82
C GLU A 193 -2.42 -11.20 3.13
N PHE A 194 -3.42 -10.78 3.90
CA PHE A 194 -4.50 -9.94 3.42
C PHE A 194 -4.97 -9.01 4.54
N TRP A 195 -5.27 -7.76 4.19
CA TRP A 195 -6.01 -6.83 5.02
C TRP A 195 -6.97 -6.01 4.14
N TYR A 196 -7.98 -5.43 4.77
CA TYR A 196 -8.87 -4.50 4.09
C TYR A 196 -9.32 -3.37 5.01
N VAL A 197 -9.68 -2.24 4.39
CA VAL A 197 -10.34 -1.10 5.04
C VAL A 197 -11.50 -0.68 4.14
N PHE A 198 -12.63 -0.35 4.74
CA PHE A 198 -13.77 0.22 4.03
C PHE A 198 -13.94 1.68 4.45
N GLU A 199 -13.97 2.59 3.49
CA GLU A 199 -14.22 4.02 3.71
C GLU A 199 -15.62 4.35 3.19
N LYS A 200 -16.50 4.84 4.06
CA LYS A 200 -17.82 5.31 3.64
C LYS A 200 -17.68 6.60 2.83
N ASN A 201 -18.54 6.76 1.83
CA ASN A 201 -18.73 8.05 1.16
C ASN A 201 -19.34 9.09 2.12
#